data_AF-A0A971IFV8-F1
#
_entry.id   AF-A0A971IFV8-F1
#
_cell.length_a   1.000
_cell.length_b   1.000
_cell.length_c   1.000
_cell.angle_alpha   90.00
_cell.angle_beta   90.00
_cell.angle_gamma   90.00
#
_symmetry.space_group_name_H-M   'P 1'
#
loop_
_entity.id
_entity.type
_entity.pdbx_description
1 polymer ?
#
loop_
_entity_poly.entity_id
_entity_poly.type
_entity_poly.pdbx_seq_one_letter_code
_entity_poly.pdbx_strand_id
1 'polypeptide(L)'
;MFEGIPGQARAKAFFERVVAEGTLSHAYLLAGPEGLAKTEFGRDLGVALVAPCGDCGACPQCARARAGLHPDLHLLEREGDVYRVEQIEAVRSELSLRPFLAARRVWVIPEVEHL
;
A
#
# COMPACT_ATOMS: atom_id res chain seq x y z
N MET A 1 -8.05 9.87 2.38
CA MET A 1 -7.24 8.66 2.62
C MET A 1 -8.10 7.42 2.85
N PHE A 2 -8.75 7.24 4.01
CA PHE A 2 -9.42 5.97 4.35
C PHE A 2 -10.97 6.04 4.35
N GLU A 3 -11.57 6.70 3.36
CA GLU A 3 -13.02 6.97 3.35
C GLU A 3 -13.87 5.69 3.21
N GLY A 4 -13.37 4.67 2.49
CA GLY A 4 -14.08 3.42 2.24
C GLY A 4 -14.07 2.41 3.39
N ILE A 5 -13.29 2.65 4.45
CA ILE A 5 -13.01 1.64 5.49
C ILE A 5 -13.78 1.96 6.77
N PRO A 6 -14.80 1.19 7.18
CA PRO A 6 -15.51 1.46 8.42
C PRO A 6 -14.63 1.23 9.66
N GLY A 7 -14.73 2.11 10.66
CA GLY A 7 -14.03 1.96 11.95
C GLY A 7 -12.52 2.22 11.91
N GLN A 8 -11.75 1.48 12.71
CA GLN A 8 -10.28 1.55 12.80
C GLN A 8 -9.69 2.94 13.11
N ALA A 9 -10.42 3.78 13.87
CA ALA A 9 -10.04 5.17 14.15
C ALA A 9 -8.59 5.35 14.63
N ARG A 10 -8.11 4.45 15.50
CA ARG A 10 -6.73 4.50 16.01
C ARG A 10 -5.68 4.28 14.91
N ALA A 11 -5.90 3.30 14.03
CA ALA A 11 -4.98 3.00 12.94
C ALA A 11 -4.99 4.11 11.89
N LYS A 12 -6.19 4.59 11.51
CA LYS A 12 -6.35 5.72 10.59
C LYS A 12 -5.62 6.97 11.08
N ALA A 13 -5.88 7.38 12.32
CA ALA A 13 -5.25 8.56 12.92
C ALA A 13 -3.72 8.41 13.03
N PHE A 14 -3.23 7.19 13.32
CA PHE A 14 -1.80 6.93 13.34
C PHE A 14 -1.17 7.16 11.95
N PHE A 15 -1.74 6.58 10.90
CA PHE A 15 -1.20 6.69 9.54
C PHE A 15 -1.35 8.09 8.94
N GLU A 16 -2.48 8.75 9.16
CA GLU A 16 -2.67 10.16 8.77
C GLU A 16 -1.59 11.05 9.38
N ARG A 17 -1.27 10.85 10.66
CA ARG A 17 -0.23 11.59 11.36
C ARG A 17 1.17 11.33 10.80
N VAL A 18 1.59 10.06 10.69
CA VAL A 18 2.96 9.76 10.21
C VAL A 18 3.17 10.11 8.74
N VAL A 19 2.11 10.08 7.91
CA VAL A 19 2.16 10.58 6.53
C VAL A 19 2.34 12.10 6.52
N ALA A 20 1.55 12.83 7.30
CA ALA A 20 1.64 14.29 7.37
C ALA A 20 3.00 14.77 7.94
N GLU A 21 3.54 14.07 8.94
CA GLU A 21 4.85 14.37 9.54
C GLU A 21 6.03 13.86 8.70
N GLY A 22 5.80 12.99 7.71
CA GLY A 22 6.87 12.34 6.94
C GLY A 22 7.69 11.32 7.74
N THR A 23 7.19 10.82 8.87
CA THR A 23 7.87 9.95 9.84
C THR A 23 7.57 8.45 9.63
N LEU A 24 7.21 8.08 8.41
CA LEU A 24 6.89 6.69 8.04
C LEU A 24 8.09 5.76 8.16
N SER A 25 7.85 4.55 8.70
CA SER A 25 8.78 3.43 8.65
C SER A 25 8.84 2.82 7.25
N HIS A 26 9.86 2.00 7.01
CA HIS A 26 10.06 1.27 5.76
C HIS A 26 9.05 0.12 5.56
N ALA A 27 8.46 -0.40 6.64
CA ALA A 27 7.51 -1.50 6.58
C ALA A 27 6.50 -1.45 7.73
N TYR A 28 5.29 -1.95 7.47
CA TYR A 28 4.20 -2.08 8.44
C TYR A 28 3.48 -3.42 8.25
N LEU A 29 3.14 -4.08 9.35
CA LEU A 29 2.29 -5.27 9.36
C LEU A 29 0.90 -4.88 9.88
N LEU A 30 -0.12 -5.06 9.05
CA LEU A 30 -1.52 -4.88 9.45
C LEU A 30 -2.06 -6.23 9.91
N ALA A 31 -2.28 -6.38 11.22
CA ALA A 31 -2.74 -7.62 11.83
C ALA A 31 -4.17 -7.48 12.38
N GLY A 32 -4.93 -8.56 12.31
CA GLY A 32 -6.28 -8.66 12.83
C GLY A 32 -7.09 -9.74 12.12
N PRO A 33 -8.32 -10.03 12.58
CA PRO A 33 -9.23 -10.98 11.92
C PRO A 33 -9.46 -10.70 10.43
N GLU A 34 -9.95 -11.71 9.72
CA GLU A 34 -10.46 -11.55 8.35
C GLU A 34 -11.65 -10.58 8.31
N GLY A 35 -11.87 -9.95 7.15
CA GLY A 35 -12.96 -8.99 6.95
C GLY A 35 -12.72 -7.57 7.45
N LEU A 36 -11.54 -7.25 8.03
CA LEU A 36 -11.20 -5.90 8.49
C LEU A 36 -10.60 -4.98 7.41
N ALA A 37 -10.81 -5.29 6.13
CA ALA A 37 -10.33 -4.49 4.99
C ALA A 37 -8.82 -4.16 5.04
N LYS A 38 -7.99 -5.07 5.58
CA LYS A 38 -6.53 -4.85 5.76
C LYS A 38 -5.83 -4.57 4.43
N THR A 39 -6.17 -5.31 3.38
CA THR A 39 -5.62 -5.12 2.03
C THR A 39 -6.02 -3.76 1.46
N GLU A 40 -7.30 -3.38 1.60
CA GLU A 40 -7.80 -2.08 1.16
C GLU A 40 -7.14 -0.94 1.92
N PHE A 41 -6.95 -1.08 3.24
CA PHE A 41 -6.21 -0.13 4.06
C PHE A 41 -4.77 0.09 3.55
N GLY A 42 -4.07 -1.01 3.23
CA GLY A 42 -2.73 -0.95 2.65
C GLY A 42 -2.72 -0.25 1.28
N ARG A 43 -3.74 -0.50 0.44
CA ARG A 43 -3.89 0.16 -0.86
C ARG A 43 -4.17 1.65 -0.72
N ASP A 44 -5.10 2.05 0.15
CA ASP A 44 -5.43 3.47 0.41
C ASP A 44 -4.21 4.25 0.94
N LEU A 45 -3.47 3.64 1.87
CA LEU A 45 -2.20 4.20 2.33
C LEU A 45 -1.21 4.33 1.17
N GLY A 46 -1.06 3.28 0.35
CA GLY A 46 -0.20 3.31 -0.82
C GLY A 46 -0.55 4.42 -1.80
N VAL A 47 -1.84 4.64 -2.09
CA VAL A 47 -2.33 5.76 -2.91
C VAL A 47 -1.88 7.10 -2.34
N ALA A 48 -2.02 7.31 -1.03
CA ALA A 48 -1.58 8.54 -0.40
C ALA A 48 -0.06 8.77 -0.47
N LEU A 49 0.73 7.70 -0.49
CA LEU A 49 2.20 7.78 -0.54
C LEU A 49 2.74 8.04 -1.95
N VAL A 50 2.05 7.58 -2.98
CA VAL A 50 2.50 7.73 -4.38
C VAL A 50 1.87 8.91 -5.10
N ALA A 51 0.67 9.34 -4.68
CA ALA A 51 -0.01 10.48 -5.30
C ALA A 51 0.58 11.82 -4.80
N PRO A 52 0.99 12.74 -5.71
CA PRO A 52 1.64 14.00 -5.32
C PRO A 52 0.78 14.92 -4.43
N CYS A 53 -0.55 14.85 -4.57
CA CYS A 53 -1.49 15.67 -3.82
C CYS A 53 -1.84 15.09 -2.43
N GLY A 54 -1.35 13.89 -2.09
CA GLY A 54 -1.79 13.16 -0.89
C GLY A 54 -3.27 12.79 -0.98
N ASP A 55 -3.57 11.62 -1.57
CA ASP A 55 -4.91 11.06 -1.77
C ASP A 55 -6.08 12.07 -1.85
N CYS A 56 -6.02 13.00 -2.81
CA CYS A 56 -6.98 14.09 -2.92
C CYS A 56 -8.34 13.71 -3.52
N GLY A 57 -8.62 12.41 -3.73
CA GLY A 57 -9.94 11.95 -4.18
C GLY A 57 -10.20 12.11 -5.68
N ALA A 58 -9.73 13.19 -6.30
CA ALA A 58 -10.20 13.63 -7.62
C ALA A 58 -9.12 13.80 -8.69
N CYS A 59 -7.82 13.78 -8.35
CA CYS A 59 -6.79 13.99 -9.37
C CYS A 59 -6.53 12.72 -10.22
N PRO A 60 -6.07 12.86 -11.48
CA PRO A 60 -5.80 11.73 -12.35
C PRO A 60 -4.81 10.71 -11.79
N GLN A 61 -3.83 11.17 -11.01
CA GLN A 61 -2.84 10.29 -10.37
C GLN A 61 -3.45 9.45 -9.25
N CYS A 62 -4.29 10.05 -8.40
CA CYS A 62 -5.04 9.31 -7.38
C CYS A 62 -5.99 8.29 -8.01
N ALA A 63 -6.69 8.69 -9.08
CA ALA A 63 -7.60 7.79 -9.81
C ALA A 63 -6.84 6.58 -10.39
N ARG A 64 -5.68 6.80 -11.04
CA ARG A 64 -4.82 5.73 -11.55
C ARG A 64 -4.29 4.82 -10.44
N ALA A 65 -3.82 5.40 -9.34
CA ALA A 65 -3.32 4.62 -8.21
C ALA A 65 -4.42 3.75 -7.58
N ARG A 66 -5.63 4.28 -7.38
CA ARG A 66 -6.78 3.49 -6.91
C ARG A 66 -7.20 2.41 -7.89
N ALA A 67 -7.06 2.66 -9.19
CA ALA A 67 -7.29 1.67 -10.24
C ALA A 67 -6.17 0.61 -10.35
N GLY A 68 -5.10 0.69 -9.54
CA GLY A 68 -3.97 -0.24 -9.60
C GLY A 68 -3.05 -0.03 -10.80
N LEU A 69 -3.08 1.15 -11.41
CA LEU A 69 -2.32 1.49 -12.63
C LEU A 69 -1.12 2.41 -12.36
N HIS A 70 -0.78 2.66 -11.10
CA HIS A 70 0.36 3.52 -10.77
C HIS A 70 1.65 2.68 -10.74
N PRO A 71 2.72 3.08 -11.46
CA PRO A 71 3.93 2.27 -11.65
C PRO A 71 4.81 2.10 -10.40
N ASP A 72 4.46 2.76 -9.31
CA ASP A 72 5.15 2.66 -8.01
C ASP A 72 4.24 2.16 -6.88
N LEU A 73 3.02 1.69 -7.20
CA LEU A 73 2.11 1.07 -6.23
C LEU A 73 1.70 -0.30 -6.76
N HIS A 74 2.12 -1.34 -6.06
CA HIS A 74 1.92 -2.72 -6.48
C HIS A 74 1.16 -3.51 -5.41
N LEU A 75 0.29 -4.40 -5.87
CA LEU A 75 -0.34 -5.43 -5.06
C LEU A 75 0.28 -6.77 -5.46
N LEU A 76 0.88 -7.47 -4.51
CA LEU A 76 1.35 -8.82 -4.76
C LEU A 76 0.19 -9.79 -4.61
N GLU A 77 -0.13 -10.52 -5.67
CA GLU A 77 -1.13 -11.59 -5.63
C GLU A 77 -0.42 -12.94 -5.54
N ARG A 78 -0.89 -13.82 -4.67
CA ARG A 78 -0.33 -15.17 -4.52
C ARG A 78 -0.64 -16.04 -5.73
N GLU A 79 0.22 -17.00 -5.99
CA GLU A 79 -0.03 -18.02 -7.02
C GLU A 79 -0.64 -19.27 -6.38
N GLY A 80 -1.96 -19.40 -6.50
CA GLY A 80 -2.70 -20.47 -5.82
C GLY A 80 -2.85 -20.16 -4.32
N ASP A 81 -2.28 -21.01 -3.47
CA ASP A 81 -2.40 -20.91 -2.01
C ASP A 81 -1.13 -20.37 -1.32
N VAL A 82 -0.06 -20.09 -2.07
CA VAL A 82 1.24 -19.66 -1.53
C VAL A 82 1.87 -18.54 -2.35
N TYR A 83 2.75 -17.76 -1.73
CA TYR A 83 3.69 -16.92 -2.47
C TYR A 83 4.88 -17.75 -2.90
N ARG A 84 5.25 -17.69 -4.18
CA ARG A 84 6.48 -18.34 -4.65
C ARG A 84 7.71 -17.51 -4.30
N VAL A 85 8.84 -18.18 -4.14
CA VAL A 85 10.13 -17.52 -3.87
C VAL A 85 10.47 -16.52 -4.98
N GLU A 86 10.21 -16.88 -6.24
CA GLU A 86 10.48 -16.05 -7.40
C GLU A 86 9.68 -14.73 -7.38
N GLN A 87 8.44 -14.76 -6.86
CA GLN A 87 7.63 -13.56 -6.68
C GLN A 87 8.28 -12.59 -5.68
N ILE A 88 8.76 -13.11 -4.56
CA ILE A 88 9.42 -12.31 -3.52
C ILE A 88 10.79 -11.79 -3.99
N GLU A 89 11.54 -12.58 -4.75
CA GLU A 89 12.80 -12.14 -5.35
C GLU A 89 12.60 -11.00 -6.36
N ALA A 90 11.52 -11.05 -7.15
CA ALA A 90 11.15 -9.94 -8.04
C ALA A 90 10.83 -8.67 -7.25
N VAL A 91 10.00 -8.76 -6.21
CA VAL A 91 9.67 -7.63 -5.31
C VAL A 91 10.93 -7.02 -4.71
N ARG A 92 11.84 -7.85 -4.18
CA ARG A 92 13.11 -7.38 -3.58
C ARG A 92 13.99 -6.68 -4.61
N SER A 93 14.07 -7.22 -5.82
CA SER A 93 14.85 -6.62 -6.91
C SER A 93 14.28 -5.27 -7.30
N GLU A 94 12.96 -5.15 -7.42
CA GLU A 94 12.30 -3.88 -7.73
C GLU A 94 12.41 -2.83 -6.62
N LEU A 95 12.32 -3.22 -5.35
CA LEU A 95 12.50 -2.31 -4.21
C LEU A 95 13.91 -1.72 -4.13
N SER A 96 14.92 -2.37 -4.75
CA SER A 96 16.29 -1.86 -4.83
C SER A 96 16.46 -0.73 -5.85
N LEU A 97 15.50 -0.56 -6.76
CA LEU A 97 15.53 0.45 -7.80
C LEU A 97 14.87 1.75 -7.33
N ARG A 98 15.20 2.85 -8.00
CA ARG A 98 14.53 4.13 -7.76
C ARG A 98 13.07 4.06 -8.22
N PRO A 99 12.13 4.68 -7.47
CA PRO A 99 10.76 4.89 -7.94
C PRO A 99 10.72 5.59 -9.31
N PHE A 100 9.69 5.32 -10.10
CA PHE A 100 9.58 5.78 -11.48
C PHE A 100 8.97 7.18 -11.58
N LEU A 101 7.84 7.44 -10.89
CA LEU A 101 7.13 8.72 -10.89
C LEU A 101 7.01 9.34 -9.49
N ALA A 102 6.82 8.51 -8.47
CA ALA A 102 6.58 8.97 -7.12
C ALA A 102 7.88 9.15 -6.31
N ALA A 103 7.78 9.78 -5.14
CA ALA A 103 8.91 9.85 -4.21
C ALA A 103 9.19 8.50 -3.51
N ARG A 104 8.24 7.56 -3.55
CA ARG A 104 8.29 6.27 -2.88
C ARG A 104 7.73 5.18 -3.78
N ARG A 105 8.26 3.95 -3.63
CA ARG A 105 7.70 2.72 -4.17
C ARG A 105 7.04 1.94 -3.05
N VAL A 106 5.82 1.48 -3.27
CA VAL A 106 4.99 0.82 -2.28
C VAL A 106 4.52 -0.53 -2.81
N TRP A 107 4.71 -1.56 -1.99
CA TRP A 107 4.19 -2.91 -2.20
C TRP A 107 3.19 -3.24 -1.10
N VAL A 108 2.02 -3.72 -1.48
CA VAL A 108 1.01 -4.28 -0.58
C VAL A 108 1.04 -5.79 -0.77
N ILE A 109 1.29 -6.53 0.31
CA ILE A 109 1.33 -7.99 0.31
C ILE A 109 0.19 -8.47 1.23
N PRO A 110 -0.95 -8.90 0.67
CA PRO A 110 -2.05 -9.50 1.43
C PRO A 110 -1.62 -10.81 2.09
N GLU A 111 -2.27 -11.20 3.18
CA GLU A 111 -2.18 -12.55 3.75
C GLU A 111 -0.72 -13.09 3.81
N VAL A 112 0.18 -12.26 4.34
CA VAL A 112 1.63 -12.51 4.39
C VAL A 112 2.00 -13.76 5.21
N GLU A 113 1.04 -14.31 5.97
CA GLU A 113 1.13 -15.61 6.61
C GLU A 113 1.29 -16.80 5.64
N HIS A 114 0.99 -16.60 4.34
CA HIS A 114 1.19 -17.60 3.27
C HIS A 114 2.51 -17.42 2.48
N LEU A 115 3.42 -16.59 3.00
CA LEU A 115 4.72 -16.29 2.39
C LEU A 115 5.77 -17.37 2.70
#